data_AF-G4STV4-F1
#
_entry.id   AF-G4STV4-F1
#
_cell.length_a   1.000
_cell.length_b   1.000
_cell.length_c   1.000
_cell.angle_alpha   90.00
_cell.angle_beta   90.00
_cell.angle_gamma   90.00
#
_symmetry.space_group_name_H-M   'P 1'
#
loop_
_entity.id
_entity.type
_entity.pdbx_description
1 polymer ?
#
loop_
_entity_poly.entity_id
_entity_poly.type
_entity_poly.pdbx_seq_one_letter_code
_entity_poly.pdbx_strand_id
1 'polypeptide(L)' 'MACVTVWAIAADKSKEAAELKLFLIKLSGRQMRHKKEFTNPALLSGLWAFLSMLEIMDAYSQEELDSLKATAQQFLGKDV' A
#
# COMPACT_ATOMS: atom_id res chain seq x y z
N MET A 1 -13.69 5.84 -10.05
CA MET A 1 -12.40 6.38 -10.55
C MET A 1 -11.20 5.50 -10.18
N ALA A 2 -11.05 5.03 -8.94
CA ALA A 2 -9.90 4.18 -8.53
C ALA A 2 -9.71 2.88 -9.35
N CYS A 3 -10.78 2.23 -9.79
CA CYS A 3 -10.71 1.06 -10.66
C CYS A 3 -10.10 1.37 -12.04
N VAL A 4 -10.41 2.52 -12.62
CA VAL A 4 -9.89 2.95 -13.92
C VAL A 4 -8.40 3.24 -13.83
N THR A 5 -7.95 3.89 -12.76
CA THR A 5 -6.52 4.12 -12.48
C THR A 5 -5.74 2.81 -12.41
N VAL A 6 -6.27 1.81 -11.70
CA VAL A 6 -5.62 0.49 -11.60
C VAL A 6 -5.59 -0.22 -12.95
N TRP A 7 -6.63 -0.10 -13.76
CA TRP A 7 -6.63 -0.68 -15.10
C TRP A 7 -5.62 -0.02 -16.03
N ALA A 8 -5.44 1.30 -15.94
CA ALA A 8 -4.40 2.01 -16.67
C ALA A 8 -3.00 1.52 -16.27
N ILE A 9 -2.72 1.42 -14.96
CA ILE A 9 -1.44 0.89 -14.43
C ILE A 9 -1.23 -0.56 -14.87
N ALA A 10 -2.27 -1.38 -14.86
CA ALA A 10 -2.21 -2.78 -15.28
C ALA A 10 -1.89 -2.92 -16.78
N ALA A 11 -2.51 -2.09 -17.62
CA ALA A 11 -2.38 -2.12 -19.08
C ALA A 11 -1.04 -1.52 -19.58
N ASP A 12 -0.41 -0.66 -18.80
CA ASP A 12 0.84 -0.01 -19.16
C ASP A 12 2.02 -1.00 -19.13
N LYS A 13 2.80 -1.00 -20.22
CA LYS A 13 3.94 -1.88 -20.48
C LYS A 13 5.29 -1.19 -20.30
N SER A 14 5.29 0.09 -19.90
CA SER A 14 6.49 0.83 -19.57
C SER A 14 7.25 0.20 -18.40
N LYS A 15 8.54 0.52 -18.30
CA LYS A 15 9.37 0.06 -17.19
C LYS A 15 8.89 0.66 -15.86
N GLU A 16 8.49 1.92 -15.90
CA GLU A 16 7.97 2.69 -14.79
C GLU A 16 6.69 2.06 -14.23
N ALA A 17 5.77 1.65 -15.11
CA ALA A 17 4.56 0.94 -14.69
C ALA A 17 4.88 -0.45 -14.12
N ALA A 18 5.89 -1.15 -14.64
CA ALA A 18 6.33 -2.43 -14.09
C ALA A 18 6.89 -2.28 -12.66
N GLU A 19 7.74 -1.28 -12.43
CA GLU A 19 8.28 -0.96 -11.11
C GLU A 19 7.16 -0.56 -10.14
N LEU A 20 6.22 0.28 -10.57
CA LEU A 20 5.05 0.66 -9.78
C LEU A 20 4.20 -0.57 -9.43
N LYS A 21 3.88 -1.45 -10.39
CA LYS A 21 3.13 -2.68 -10.14
C LYS A 21 3.79 -3.55 -9.07
N LEU A 22 5.10 -3.75 -9.17
CA LEU A 22 5.87 -4.54 -8.18
C LEU A 22 5.82 -3.92 -6.79
N PHE A 23 5.96 -2.60 -6.69
CA PHE A 23 5.83 -1.88 -5.44
C PHE A 23 4.43 -2.02 -4.83
N LEU A 24 3.38 -1.78 -5.62
CA LEU A 24 1.99 -1.88 -5.15
C LEU A 24 1.64 -3.29 -4.68
N ILE A 25 2.14 -4.34 -5.34
CA ILE A 25 1.88 -5.73 -4.93
C ILE A 25 2.51 -6.02 -3.57
N LYS A 26 3.76 -5.60 -3.34
CA LYS A 26 4.42 -5.74 -2.05
C LYS A 26 3.62 -5.06 -0.93
N LEU A 27 3.12 -3.87 -1.22
CA LEU A 27 2.35 -3.08 -0.26
C LEU A 27 0.94 -3.62 -0.02
N SER A 28 0.37 -4.34 -0.99
CA SER A 28 -1.00 -4.86 -0.90
C SER A 28 -1.22 -5.84 0.25
N GLY A 29 -0.15 -6.46 0.79
CA GLY A 29 -0.24 -7.52 1.80
C GLY A 29 -0.89 -8.82 1.30
N ARG A 30 -1.20 -8.92 -0.01
CA ARG A 30 -1.88 -10.07 -0.60
C ARG A 30 -0.87 -11.09 -1.11
N GLN A 31 -1.05 -12.35 -0.74
CA GLN A 31 -0.27 -13.45 -1.30
C GLN A 31 -0.71 -13.75 -2.73
N MET A 32 0.22 -13.72 -3.68
CA MET A 32 -0.04 -14.06 -5.08
C MET A 32 0.02 -15.57 -5.31
N ARG A 33 -0.83 -16.09 -6.21
CA ARG A 33 -0.74 -17.48 -6.67
C ARG A 33 0.50 -17.67 -7.54
N HIS A 34 1.05 -18.89 -7.55
CA HIS A 34 2.21 -19.24 -8.39
C HIS A 34 1.97 -18.85 -9.86
N LYS A 35 2.98 -18.23 -10.50
CA LYS A 35 2.96 -17.69 -11.88
C LYS A 35 2.01 -16.52 -12.16
N LYS A 36 1.30 -15.97 -11.17
CA LYS A 36 0.58 -14.69 -11.33
C LYS A 36 1.46 -13.55 -10.86
N GLU A 37 1.92 -12.74 -11.81
CA GLU A 37 2.75 -11.57 -11.53
C GLU A 37 1.97 -10.54 -10.70
N PHE A 38 0.71 -10.28 -11.05
CA PHE A 38 -0.15 -9.35 -10.32
C PHE A 38 -1.64 -9.71 -10.46
N THR A 39 -2.48 -9.06 -9.67
CA THR A 39 -3.93 -9.03 -9.88
C THR A 39 -4.46 -7.60 -9.69
N ASN A 40 -5.50 -7.20 -10.41
CA ASN A 40 -6.10 -5.87 -10.24
C ASN A 40 -6.52 -5.58 -8.78
N PRO A 41 -7.09 -6.53 -8.02
CA PRO A 41 -7.36 -6.31 -6.59
C PRO A 41 -6.10 -6.08 -5.75
N ALA A 42 -4.98 -6.74 -6.07
CA ALA A 42 -3.71 -6.49 -5.37
C ALA A 42 -3.16 -5.10 -5.70
N LEU A 43 -3.18 -4.70 -6.97
CA LEU A 43 -2.79 -3.35 -7.37
C LEU A 43 -3.65 -2.27 -6.71
N LEU A 44 -4.98 -2.49 -6.63
CA LEU A 44 -5.88 -1.55 -5.96
C LEU A 44 -5.59 -1.44 -4.46
N SER A 45 -5.43 -2.57 -3.76
CA SER A 45 -5.09 -2.57 -2.33
C SER A 45 -3.75 -1.89 -2.06
N GLY A 46 -2.75 -2.16 -2.90
CA GLY A 46 -1.45 -1.48 -2.81
C GLY A 46 -1.56 0.01 -3.05
N LEU A 47 -2.31 0.43 -4.08
CA LEU A 47 -2.49 1.84 -4.42
C LEU A 47 -3.18 2.60 -3.28
N TRP A 48 -4.22 2.00 -2.70
CA TRP A 48 -4.90 2.57 -1.54
C TRP A 48 -3.93 2.79 -0.37
N ALA A 49 -3.20 1.74 0.02
CA ALA A 49 -2.23 1.83 1.10
C ALA A 49 -1.15 2.89 0.82
N PHE A 50 -0.68 3.00 -0.42
CA PHE A 50 0.33 3.98 -0.81
C PHE A 50 -0.18 5.41 -0.65
N LEU A 51 -1.36 5.70 -1.20
CA LEU A 51 -1.96 7.02 -1.13
C LEU A 51 -2.28 7.41 0.33
N SER A 52 -2.81 6.48 1.13
CA SER A 52 -3.05 6.72 2.55
C SER A 52 -1.77 7.03 3.32
N MET A 53 -0.65 6.34 3.03
CA MET A 53 0.63 6.67 3.67
C MET A 53 1.12 8.06 3.29
N LEU A 54 1.02 8.45 2.02
CA LEU A 54 1.39 9.80 1.59
C LEU A 54 0.56 10.88 2.30
N GLU A 55 -0.75 10.65 2.44
CA GLU A 55 -1.64 11.56 3.15
C GLU A 55 -1.30 11.66 4.65
N ILE A 56 -0.98 10.53 5.29
CA ILE A 56 -0.56 10.51 6.69
C ILE A 56 0.77 11.26 6.89
N MET A 57 1.73 11.06 5.99
CA MET A 57 3.04 11.73 6.04
C MET A 57 2.95 13.25 5.84
N ASP A 58 1.91 13.71 5.14
CA ASP A 58 1.65 15.13 4.90
C ASP A 58 0.82 15.77 6.04
N ALA A 59 -0.14 15.02 6.58
CA ALA A 59 -1.11 15.53 7.54
C ALA A 59 -0.64 15.51 9.00
N TYR A 60 0.32 14.67 9.36
CA TYR A 60 0.78 14.49 10.75
C TYR A 60 2.27 14.72 10.89
N SER A 61 2.65 15.37 11.99
CA SER A 61 4.04 15.41 12.43
C SER A 61 4.52 14.05 12.93
N GLN A 62 5.83 13.87 12.96
CA GLN A 62 6.45 12.64 13.49
C GLN A 62 6.09 12.43 14.97
N GLU A 63 6.05 13.51 15.76
CA GLU A 63 5.71 13.46 17.18
C GLU A 63 4.27 12.99 17.42
N GLU A 64 3.31 13.45 16.60
CA GLU A 64 1.92 13.01 16.68
C GLU A 64 1.79 11.52 16.34
N LEU A 65 2.48 11.06 15.30
CA LEU A 65 2.48 9.64 14.92
C LEU A 65 3.10 8.74 16.00
N ASP A 66 4.18 9.19 16.65
CA ASP A 66 4.80 8.46 17.76
C ASP A 66 3.89 8.39 18.99
N SER A 67 3.14 9.46 19.28
CA SER A 67 2.13 9.46 20.34
C SER A 67 1.02 8.45 20.06
N LEU A 68 0.46 8.45 18.84
CA LEU A 68 -0.57 7.49 18.43
C LEU A 68 -0.06 6.05 18.46
N LYS A 69 1.19 5.82 18.05
CA LYS A 69 1.84 4.49 18.13
C LYS A 69 1.95 4.01 19.57
N ALA A 70 2.39 4.87 20.49
CA ALA A 70 2.48 4.54 21.91
C ALA A 70 1.10 4.17 22.50
N THR A 71 0.04 4.89 22.10
CA THR A 71 -1.34 4.55 22.46
C THR A 71 -1.75 3.20 21.88
N ALA A 72 -1.51 2.93 20.60
CA ALA A 72 -1.86 1.65 19.97
C ALA A 72 -1.18 0.45 20.64
N GLN A 73 0.09 0.60 21.02
CA GLN A 73 0.85 -0.46 21.72
C GLN A 73 0.25 -0.86 23.07
N GLN A 74 -0.51 0.01 23.73
CA GLN A 74 -1.20 -0.33 24.99
C GLN A 74 -2.29 -1.38 24.77
N PHE A 75 -2.93 -1.38 23.60
CA PHE A 75 -3.99 -2.32 23.24
C PHE A 75 -3.47 -3.62 22.63
N LEU A 76 -2.28 -3.59 22.03
CA LEU A 76 -1.68 -4.76 21.37
C LEU A 76 -1.13 -5.80 22.35
N GLY A 77 -1.14 -5.52 23.66
CA GLY A 77 -0.48 -6.33 24.67
C GLY A 77 1.04 -6.13 24.63
N LYS A 78 1.67 -5.93 25.79
CA LYS A 78 3.13 -5.90 25.90
C LYS A 78 3.69 -7.32 25.76
N ASP A 79 3.60 -7.94 24.59
CA ASP A 79 4.21 -9.24 24.34
C ASP A 79 4.79 -9.33 22.93
N VAL A 80 5.90 -8.60 22.71
CA VAL A 80 7.14 -9.09 22.06
C VAL A 80 8.33 -8.37 22.68
#